data_AF-A0A9J6D4I6-F1
#
_entry.id   AF-A0A9J6D4I6-F1
#
_cell.length_a   1.000
_cell.length_b   1.000
_cell.length_c   1.000
_cell.angle_alpha   90.00
_cell.angle_beta   90.00
_cell.angle_gamma   90.00
#
_symmetry.space_group_name_H-M   'P 1'
#
loop_
_entity.id
_entity.type
_entity.pdbx_description
1 polymer ?
#
loop_
_entity_poly.entity_id
_entity_poly.type
_entity_poly.pdbx_seq_one_letter_code
_entity_poly.pdbx_strand_id
1 'polypeptide(L)'
;MPLENEAQQNAEPPTSPAVKVAAPAALKDGGSWNLATPWDHEAHVAFVLIGFVLLLLALALFGISVGLWFMDPGRDSIIYRMTTQRMKRD
;
A
#
# COMPACT_ATOMS: atom_id res chain seq x y z
N MET A 1 9.50 -31.50 -60.01
CA MET A 1 9.82 -31.00 -58.66
C MET A 1 8.54 -31.07 -57.85
N PRO A 2 8.43 -32.01 -56.90
CA PRO A 2 7.17 -32.36 -56.23
C PRO A 2 6.76 -31.34 -55.16
N LEU A 3 5.44 -31.19 -55.07
CA LEU A 3 4.65 -30.41 -54.13
C LEU A 3 4.52 -31.20 -52.83
N GLU A 4 5.23 -30.81 -51.77
CA GLU A 4 5.08 -31.39 -50.42
C GLU A 4 5.91 -30.55 -49.44
N ASN A 5 5.30 -29.50 -48.88
CA ASN A 5 5.47 -29.09 -47.47
C ASN A 5 4.81 -27.73 -47.17
N GLU A 6 3.61 -27.52 -47.71
CA GLU A 6 2.62 -26.57 -47.18
C GLU A 6 2.01 -27.04 -45.83
N ALA A 7 2.72 -27.90 -45.08
CA ALA A 7 2.22 -28.58 -43.89
C ALA A 7 3.04 -28.28 -42.62
N GLN A 8 3.87 -27.22 -42.61
CA GLN A 8 4.44 -26.68 -41.37
C GLN A 8 4.06 -25.21 -41.14
N GLN A 9 2.93 -24.82 -41.72
CA GLN A 9 2.11 -23.73 -41.25
C GLN A 9 1.07 -24.37 -40.32
N ASN A 10 1.13 -24.07 -39.02
CA ASN A 10 0.25 -24.52 -37.91
C ASN A 10 0.80 -25.63 -37.00
N ALA A 11 1.61 -25.22 -36.02
CA ALA A 11 1.59 -25.80 -34.68
C ALA A 11 1.74 -24.65 -33.64
N GLU A 12 0.85 -24.63 -32.66
CA GLU A 12 0.62 -23.63 -31.60
C GLU A 12 1.88 -23.39 -30.69
N PRO A 13 1.97 -22.25 -29.95
CA PRO A 13 3.21 -21.69 -29.44
C PRO A 13 3.63 -22.26 -28.08
N PRO A 14 4.94 -22.40 -27.84
CA PRO A 14 5.46 -22.54 -26.48
C PRO A 14 6.23 -21.27 -26.04
N THR A 15 5.53 -20.52 -25.19
CA THR A 15 6.04 -20.08 -23.88
C THR A 15 7.36 -19.30 -23.84
N SER A 16 7.19 -18.00 -23.67
CA SER A 16 8.08 -17.09 -22.94
C SER A 16 8.86 -17.77 -21.82
N PRO A 17 10.20 -17.86 -21.91
CA PRO A 17 11.03 -18.16 -20.75
C PRO A 17 11.87 -16.94 -20.36
N ALA A 18 12.12 -16.86 -19.05
CA ALA A 18 13.06 -15.96 -18.39
C ALA A 18 12.61 -14.51 -18.16
N VAL A 19 11.70 -14.40 -17.18
CA VAL A 19 11.81 -13.45 -16.08
C VAL A 19 13.28 -13.02 -15.84
N LYS A 20 13.61 -11.76 -16.13
CA LYS A 20 14.82 -11.09 -15.66
C LYS A 20 14.46 -10.19 -14.49
N VAL A 21 14.41 -10.76 -13.28
CA VAL A 21 14.40 -9.98 -12.04
C VAL A 21 15.80 -9.40 -11.84
N ALA A 22 16.00 -8.13 -12.19
CA ALA A 22 17.03 -7.26 -11.61
C ALA A 22 16.88 -5.82 -12.13
N ALA A 23 16.49 -4.92 -11.22
CA ALA A 23 16.73 -3.46 -11.22
C ALA A 23 16.27 -2.62 -12.44
N PRO A 24 15.28 -1.71 -12.30
CA PRO A 24 15.03 -0.69 -13.32
C PRO A 24 16.05 0.45 -13.17
N ALA A 25 17.29 0.20 -13.58
CA ALA A 25 18.31 1.22 -13.77
C ALA A 25 18.86 1.09 -15.19
N ALA A 26 18.07 1.49 -16.19
CA ALA A 26 18.57 1.80 -17.52
C ALA A 26 17.46 2.46 -18.37
N LEU A 27 17.21 3.75 -18.16
CA LEU A 27 16.69 4.58 -19.24
C LEU A 27 17.83 4.74 -20.25
N LYS A 28 17.78 3.96 -21.33
CA LYS A 28 18.45 4.35 -22.57
C LYS A 28 17.42 5.15 -23.35
N ASP A 29 17.38 6.45 -23.07
CA ASP A 29 16.55 7.41 -23.78
C ASP A 29 16.98 7.46 -25.25
N GLY A 30 16.29 6.70 -26.08
CA GLY A 30 16.50 6.66 -27.51
C GLY A 30 15.78 7.82 -28.19
N GLY A 31 16.42 8.99 -28.26
CA GLY A 31 16.07 10.05 -29.21
C GLY A 31 15.90 11.44 -28.58
N SER A 32 16.35 12.47 -29.31
CA SER A 32 16.33 13.90 -28.97
C SER A 32 14.93 14.54 -28.92
N TRP A 33 13.96 13.87 -28.33
CA TRP A 33 12.56 14.25 -28.31
C TRP A 33 12.07 14.37 -26.86
N ASN A 34 11.20 15.34 -26.59
CA ASN A 34 10.54 15.51 -25.29
C ASN A 34 9.43 14.46 -25.12
N LEU A 35 9.84 13.21 -24.95
CA LEU A 35 8.95 12.09 -24.69
C LEU A 35 8.56 12.06 -23.21
N ALA A 36 7.30 11.71 -22.94
CA ALA A 36 6.83 11.53 -21.57
C ALA A 36 7.54 10.34 -20.92
N THR A 37 7.76 10.44 -19.60
CA THR A 37 8.26 9.33 -18.81
C THR A 37 7.28 8.16 -18.88
N PRO A 38 7.75 6.94 -19.20
CA PRO A 38 6.88 5.78 -19.22
C PRO A 38 6.37 5.52 -17.80
N TRP A 39 5.06 5.40 -17.67
CA TRP A 39 4.38 5.15 -16.41
C TRP A 39 3.77 3.75 -16.42
N ASP A 40 3.69 3.13 -15.25
CA ASP A 40 3.08 1.81 -15.12
C ASP A 40 1.56 1.91 -15.26
N HIS A 41 0.95 0.98 -16.00
CA HIS A 41 -0.49 0.88 -16.13
C HIS A 41 -1.18 0.65 -14.78
N GLU A 42 -0.51 -0.07 -13.86
CA GLU A 42 -1.04 -0.44 -12.55
C GLU A 42 -0.91 0.65 -11.48
N ALA A 43 -0.32 1.79 -11.82
CA ALA A 43 -0.09 2.85 -10.87
C ALA A 43 -1.38 3.44 -10.27
N HIS A 44 -2.50 3.39 -11.02
CA HIS A 44 -3.81 3.80 -10.52
C HIS A 44 -4.27 2.90 -9.36
N VAL A 45 -4.04 1.59 -9.47
CA VAL A 45 -4.39 0.61 -8.44
C VAL A 45 -3.53 0.85 -7.20
N ALA A 46 -2.22 1.03 -7.39
CA ALA A 46 -1.29 1.31 -6.29
C ALA A 46 -1.65 2.60 -5.54
N PHE A 47 -1.99 3.68 -6.27
CA PHE A 47 -2.39 4.96 -5.66
C PHE A 47 -3.62 4.82 -4.78
N VAL A 48 -4.67 4.15 -5.27
CA VAL A 48 -5.93 3.97 -4.53
C VAL A 48 -5.71 3.09 -3.30
N LEU A 49 -4.97 1.99 -3.44
CA LEU A 49 -4.69 1.08 -2.34
C LEU A 49 -3.93 1.77 -1.20
N ILE A 50 -2.85 2.48 -1.54
CA ILE A 50 -2.04 3.22 -0.55
C ILE A 50 -2.87 4.36 0.06
N GLY A 51 -3.66 5.07 -0.76
CA GLY A 51 -4.52 6.16 -0.30
C GLY A 51 -5.53 5.71 0.75
N PHE A 52 -6.27 4.63 0.51
CA PHE A 52 -7.24 4.12 1.47
C PHE A 52 -6.59 3.50 2.71
N VAL A 53 -5.47 2.80 2.55
CA VAL A 53 -4.71 2.25 3.71
C VAL A 53 -4.26 3.37 4.63
N LEU A 54 -3.67 4.44 4.10
CA LEU A 54 -3.24 5.59 4.89
C LEU A 54 -4.43 6.34 5.50
N LEU A 55 -5.53 6.48 4.76
CA LEU A 55 -6.74 7.12 5.27
C LEU A 55 -7.34 6.37 6.47
N LEU A 56 -7.50 5.05 6.34
CA LEU A 56 -8.02 4.21 7.44
C LEU A 56 -7.07 4.20 8.63
N LEU A 57 -5.76 4.14 8.38
CA LEU A 57 -4.75 4.22 9.43
C LEU A 57 -4.80 5.56 10.17
N ALA A 58 -4.92 6.67 9.45
CA ALA A 58 -5.03 8.00 10.03
C ALA A 58 -6.30 8.15 10.89
N LEU A 59 -7.44 7.64 10.40
CA LEU A 59 -8.69 7.62 11.17
C LEU A 59 -8.58 6.75 12.43
N ALA A 60 -7.94 5.58 12.34
CA ALA A 60 -7.73 4.70 13.48
C ALA A 60 -6.84 5.37 14.55
N LEU A 61 -5.71 5.96 14.15
CA LEU A 61 -4.83 6.69 15.05
C LEU A 61 -5.57 7.86 15.72
N PHE A 62 -6.35 8.62 14.94
CA PHE A 62 -7.15 9.72 15.47
C PHE A 62 -8.17 9.25 16.50
N GLY A 63 -8.92 8.17 16.20
CA GLY A 63 -9.90 7.60 17.12
C GLY A 63 -9.27 7.13 18.44
N ILE A 64 -8.11 6.47 18.39
CA ILE A 64 -7.38 6.03 19.59
C ILE A 64 -6.87 7.23 20.39
N SER A 65 -6.32 8.25 19.72
CA SER A 65 -5.82 9.47 20.37
C SER A 65 -6.93 10.19 21.13
N VAL A 66 -8.09 10.37 20.50
CA VAL A 66 -9.27 10.98 21.13
C VAL A 66 -9.79 10.11 22.28
N GLY A 67 -9.82 8.78 22.11
CA GLY A 67 -10.22 7.85 23.17
C GLY A 67 -9.34 7.95 24.41
N LEU A 68 -8.02 8.05 24.23
CA LEU A 68 -7.06 8.27 25.32
C LEU A 68 -7.24 9.64 25.98
N TRP A 69 -7.52 10.68 25.18
CA TRP A 69 -7.73 12.04 25.69
C TRP A 69 -8.93 12.16 26.63
N PHE A 70 -10.02 11.46 26.32
CA PHE A 70 -11.26 11.50 27.12
C PHE A 70 -11.39 10.35 28.12
N MET A 71 -10.30 9.63 28.38
CA MET A 71 -10.29 8.58 29.39
C MET A 71 -10.34 9.21 30.78
N ASP A 72 -11.45 8.99 31.51
CA ASP A 72 -11.66 9.54 32.85
C ASP A 72 -10.78 8.78 33.87
N PRO A 73 -9.73 9.41 34.43
CA PRO A 73 -8.85 8.76 35.41
C PRO A 73 -9.55 8.52 36.76
N GLY A 74 -10.74 9.10 36.97
CA GLY A 74 -11.44 9.07 38.24
C GLY A 74 -12.07 7.72 38.57
N ARG A 75 -12.55 6.96 37.59
CA ARG A 75 -13.29 5.71 37.86
C ARG A 75 -12.44 4.60 38.48
N ASP A 76 -11.12 4.77 38.50
CA ASP A 76 -10.20 3.95 39.24
C ASP A 76 -10.26 4.32 40.73
N SER A 77 -10.88 3.44 41.52
CA SER A 77 -11.16 3.66 42.95
C SER A 77 -9.94 3.98 43.83
N ILE A 78 -8.72 3.89 43.31
CA ILE A 78 -7.47 4.26 43.99
C ILE A 78 -7.33 5.78 44.16
N ILE A 79 -7.73 6.59 43.16
CA ILE A 79 -7.59 8.06 43.26
C ILE A 79 -8.59 8.62 44.29
N TYR A 80 -9.83 8.12 44.32
CA TYR A 80 -10.82 8.53 45.33
C TYR A 80 -10.49 8.05 46.75
N ARG A 81 -9.85 6.88 46.92
CA ARG A 81 -9.41 6.39 48.23
C ARG A 81 -8.21 7.17 48.79
N MET A 82 -7.35 7.69 47.92
CA MET A 82 -6.15 8.45 48.32
C MET A 82 -6.42 9.94 48.53
N THR A 83 -7.40 10.54 47.83
CA THR A 83 -7.72 11.97 47.98
C THR A 83 -8.83 12.27 49.01
N THR A 84 -9.72 11.33 49.33
CA THR A 84 -10.86 11.59 50.24
C THR A 84 -10.59 11.33 51.73
N GLN A 85 -9.43 10.77 52.11
CA GLN A 85 -9.15 10.49 53.54
C GLN A 85 -8.96 11.75 54.42
N ARG A 86 -8.90 12.95 53.83
CA ARG A 86 -8.68 14.21 54.55
C ARG A 86 -9.73 15.30 54.27
N MET A 87 -10.98 14.91 54.09
CA MET A 87 -12.10 15.85 54.21
C MET A 87 -13.03 15.40 55.34
N LYS A 88 -12.62 15.65 56.58
CA LYS A 88 -13.60 16.02 57.60
C LYS A 88 -14.15 17.38 57.17
N ARG A 89 -15.35 17.38 56.60
CA ARG A 89 -16.23 18.55 56.68
C ARG A 89 -16.91 18.44 58.04
N ASP A 90 -16.68 19.44 58.88
CA ASP A 90 -17.59 19.76 60.00
C ASP A 90 -19.02 19.96 59.48
#